data_AF-A0A935HBB4-F1
#
_entry.id   AF-A0A935HBB4-F1
#
_cell.length_a   1.000
_cell.length_b   1.000
_cell.length_c   1.000
_cell.angle_alpha   90.00
_cell.angle_beta   90.00
_cell.angle_gamma   90.00
#
_symmetry.space_group_name_H-M   'P 1'
#
loop_
_entity.id
_entity.type
_entity.pdbx_description
1 polymer ?
#
loop_
_entity_poly.entity_id
_entity_poly.type
_entity_poly.pdbx_seq_one_letter_code
_entity_poly.pdbx_strand_id
1 'polypeptide(L)'
;MNPMRSTDIQKQYAKSFAELDNRQSIFLALVIGILFVAYLFPLTFLMGNSSVFDDGDIAQHISGWRFYAHDPWQFPLLKTTSLNHPEGISIALMDGIPIAALFFKALMSMFPNAFADHFHFFGWWIGLVFVMQALAATALIRALGIKHWFGQLIAIGFAITWPVLHARYHHPALMMQSVILFALALYFLGQRHIWSSQRVSNTFIVLIMLSLTIHPYFLPFTAGVFAAFLVDKALSGESWLLQLKRLASFGAVLVITMWLLGYTDQKSYLAGFGDFFYLNLRDPFCGGSRYIHCGIAPVFTFPYYEGFNYLGAGLLILIPFALALNWKTLKNLPRKFSALSLLALGFFLYALSNNVHFGNSVIKVFDVPIWMHWLTGTFRASGRFFWLVSYLILFTAIVSLLKAHAQRKQYWRLFIALLMLSALILQVKDVKPWLDRIQTEARKSSQLDFSGMERGHVSS
;
A
#
# COMPACT_ATOMS: atom_id res chain seq x y z
N MET A 1 -40.43 -28.97 -30.76
CA MET A 1 -39.96 -27.75 -30.06
C MET A 1 -38.60 -28.04 -29.47
N ASN A 2 -37.57 -27.32 -29.92
CA ASN A 2 -36.16 -27.70 -29.73
C ASN A 2 -35.63 -27.20 -28.37
N PRO A 3 -35.23 -28.06 -27.42
CA PRO A 3 -34.77 -27.65 -26.09
C PRO A 3 -33.36 -27.03 -26.09
N MET A 4 -32.64 -27.05 -27.22
CA MET A 4 -31.30 -26.45 -27.35
C MET A 4 -31.27 -24.92 -27.36
N ARG A 5 -32.40 -24.23 -27.55
CA ARG A 5 -32.41 -22.75 -27.64
C ARG A 5 -32.42 -22.05 -26.27
N SER A 6 -32.80 -22.71 -25.19
CA SER A 6 -32.92 -22.05 -23.87
C SER A 6 -31.58 -21.97 -23.11
N THR A 7 -30.69 -22.94 -23.30
CA THR A 7 -29.36 -22.96 -22.66
C THR A 7 -28.38 -21.97 -23.27
N ASP A 8 -28.47 -21.71 -24.58
CA ASP A 8 -27.61 -20.73 -25.24
C ASP A 8 -28.06 -19.29 -24.98
N ILE A 9 -29.37 -19.05 -24.89
CA ILE A 9 -29.90 -17.74 -24.50
C ILE A 9 -29.48 -17.41 -23.05
N GLN A 10 -29.47 -18.37 -22.13
CA GLN A 10 -28.96 -18.16 -20.75
C GLN A 10 -27.45 -17.91 -20.69
N LYS A 11 -26.64 -18.50 -21.59
CA LYS A 11 -25.20 -18.20 -21.70
C LYS A 11 -24.93 -16.84 -22.36
N GLN A 12 -25.80 -16.40 -23.27
CA GLN A 12 -25.63 -15.15 -24.02
C GLN A 12 -25.92 -13.89 -23.17
N TYR A 13 -26.70 -14.02 -22.10
CA TYR A 13 -26.94 -12.92 -21.14
C TYR A 13 -25.83 -12.73 -20.08
N ALA A 14 -24.73 -13.50 -20.12
CA ALA A 14 -23.81 -13.63 -18.98
C ALA A 14 -22.56 -12.72 -18.97
N LYS A 15 -22.29 -11.91 -20.01
CA LYS A 15 -21.13 -10.99 -19.99
C LYS A 15 -21.48 -9.65 -20.63
N SER A 16 -22.01 -8.69 -19.85
CA SER A 16 -22.24 -7.34 -20.41
C SER A 16 -20.94 -6.57 -20.69
N PHE A 17 -19.81 -7.03 -20.16
CA PHE A 17 -18.49 -6.45 -20.39
C PHE A 17 -17.53 -7.52 -20.90
N ALA A 18 -16.75 -7.18 -21.92
CA ALA A 18 -15.73 -8.06 -22.47
C ALA A 18 -14.67 -8.41 -21.42
N GLU A 19 -14.28 -9.68 -21.39
CA GLU A 19 -13.16 -10.15 -20.58
C GLU A 19 -11.83 -9.75 -21.19
N LEU A 20 -10.89 -9.36 -20.34
CA LEU A 20 -9.51 -9.12 -20.73
C LEU A 20 -8.65 -10.31 -20.36
N ASP A 21 -7.77 -10.70 -21.28
CA ASP A 21 -6.69 -11.63 -20.96
C ASP A 21 -5.68 -10.99 -19.98
N ASN A 22 -4.67 -11.75 -19.56
CA ASN A 22 -3.68 -11.25 -18.60
C ASN A 22 -2.84 -10.09 -19.18
N ARG A 23 -2.45 -10.15 -20.46
CA ARG A 23 -1.60 -9.14 -21.10
C ARG A 23 -2.36 -7.83 -21.26
N GLN A 24 -3.59 -7.89 -21.75
CA GLN A 24 -4.51 -6.75 -21.88
C GLN A 24 -4.79 -6.09 -20.53
N SER A 25 -4.96 -6.89 -19.48
CA SER A 25 -5.18 -6.39 -18.12
C SER A 25 -3.97 -5.62 -17.59
N ILE A 26 -2.77 -6.18 -17.75
CA ILE A 26 -1.51 -5.52 -17.36
C ILE A 26 -1.31 -4.25 -18.18
N PHE A 27 -1.55 -4.31 -19.49
CA PHE A 27 -1.43 -3.15 -20.38
C PHE A 27 -2.38 -2.02 -19.95
N LEU A 28 -3.65 -2.33 -19.67
CA LEU A 28 -4.62 -1.36 -19.17
C LEU A 28 -4.13 -0.69 -17.87
N ALA A 29 -3.61 -1.48 -16.93
CA ALA A 29 -3.08 -0.98 -15.66
C ALA A 29 -1.85 -0.08 -15.86
N LEU A 30 -0.92 -0.47 -16.73
CA LEU A 30 0.26 0.32 -17.06
C LEU A 30 -0.13 1.65 -17.71
N VAL A 31 -1.02 1.63 -18.69
CA VAL A 31 -1.49 2.84 -19.37
C VAL A 31 -2.15 3.79 -18.37
N ILE A 32 -3.10 3.31 -17.55
CA ILE A 32 -3.77 4.16 -16.57
C ILE A 32 -2.77 4.69 -15.52
N GLY A 33 -1.89 3.84 -15.01
CA GLY A 33 -0.87 4.25 -14.02
C GLY A 33 0.09 5.31 -14.57
N ILE A 34 0.63 5.10 -15.77
CA ILE A 34 1.55 6.04 -16.43
C ILE A 34 0.85 7.36 -16.75
N LEU A 35 -0.37 7.33 -17.29
CA LEU A 35 -1.14 8.54 -17.56
C LEU A 35 -1.45 9.30 -16.27
N PHE A 36 -1.72 8.60 -15.17
CA PHE A 36 -1.94 9.24 -13.87
C PHE A 36 -0.67 9.89 -13.32
N VAL A 37 0.49 9.24 -13.47
CA VAL A 37 1.79 9.84 -13.13
C VAL A 37 2.06 11.08 -13.98
N ALA A 38 1.85 11.00 -15.30
CA ALA A 38 2.03 12.14 -16.20
C ALA A 38 1.06 13.29 -15.91
N TYR A 39 -0.13 12.99 -15.41
CA TYR A 39 -1.09 13.99 -14.94
C TYR A 39 -0.59 14.70 -13.67
N LEU A 40 -0.05 13.97 -12.69
CA LEU A 40 0.35 14.54 -11.40
C LEU A 40 1.72 15.23 -11.43
N PHE A 41 2.70 14.64 -12.11
CA PHE A 41 4.10 15.01 -11.93
C PHE A 41 4.72 15.52 -13.23
N PRO A 42 5.30 16.74 -13.23
CA PRO A 42 6.14 17.16 -14.34
C PRO A 42 7.43 16.33 -14.39
N LEU A 43 8.07 16.27 -15.56
CA LEU A 43 9.32 15.52 -15.72
C LEU A 43 10.43 16.03 -14.78
N THR A 44 10.45 17.33 -14.48
CA THR A 44 11.38 17.94 -13.52
C THR A 44 11.23 17.38 -12.11
N PHE A 45 10.00 17.10 -11.67
CA PHE A 45 9.74 16.44 -10.39
C PHE A 45 10.29 15.02 -10.39
N LEU A 46 10.02 14.25 -11.45
CA LEU A 46 10.51 12.88 -11.58
C LEU A 46 12.04 12.84 -11.59
N MET A 47 12.70 13.84 -12.17
CA MET A 47 14.15 14.02 -12.14
C MET A 47 14.71 14.51 -10.79
N GLY A 48 13.87 14.73 -9.78
CA GLY A 48 14.31 15.13 -8.44
C GLY A 48 14.50 16.63 -8.23
N ASN A 49 14.04 17.48 -9.16
CA ASN A 49 14.30 18.93 -9.17
C ASN A 49 13.12 19.77 -8.66
N SER A 50 12.43 19.30 -7.62
CA SER A 50 11.28 19.98 -7.02
C SER A 50 11.54 20.39 -5.58
N SER A 51 10.95 21.50 -5.15
CA SER A 51 11.06 21.98 -3.77
C SER A 51 10.50 21.01 -2.72
N VAL A 52 9.70 20.02 -3.15
CA VAL A 52 9.24 18.93 -2.27
C VAL A 52 10.43 18.20 -1.65
N PHE A 53 11.55 18.10 -2.35
CA PHE A 53 12.74 17.37 -1.92
C PHE A 53 13.68 18.19 -1.03
N ASP A 54 13.41 19.47 -0.84
CA ASP A 54 14.34 20.40 -0.18
C ASP A 54 14.16 20.45 1.36
N ASP A 55 13.00 20.04 1.88
CA ASP A 55 12.67 20.15 3.32
C ASP A 55 11.84 18.95 3.82
N GLY A 56 11.68 18.85 5.14
CA GLY A 56 10.91 17.83 5.83
C GLY A 56 11.55 16.45 5.81
N ASP A 57 10.73 15.42 6.05
CA ASP A 57 11.19 14.04 6.19
C ASP A 57 11.90 13.55 4.92
N ILE A 58 11.41 13.92 3.74
CA ILE A 58 12.00 13.48 2.47
C ILE A 58 13.41 14.04 2.26
N ALA A 59 13.72 15.25 2.74
CA ALA A 59 15.09 15.79 2.71
C ALA A 59 16.02 14.99 3.63
N GLN A 60 15.52 14.52 4.78
CA GLN A 60 16.25 13.59 5.65
C GLN A 60 16.52 12.27 4.92
N HIS A 61 15.54 11.70 4.21
CA HIS A 61 15.70 10.45 3.46
C HIS A 61 16.75 10.61 2.33
N ILE A 62 16.73 11.74 1.61
CA ILE A 62 17.70 12.07 0.57
C ILE A 62 19.10 12.22 1.17
N SER A 63 19.21 12.87 2.32
CA SER A 63 20.49 12.99 3.03
C SER A 63 21.05 11.61 3.39
N GLY A 64 20.22 10.74 3.98
CA GLY A 64 20.60 9.34 4.27
C GLY A 64 21.06 8.57 3.04
N TRP A 65 20.34 8.71 1.92
CA TRP A 65 20.74 8.14 0.63
C TRP A 65 22.11 8.66 0.16
N ARG A 66 22.34 9.97 0.18
CA ARG A 66 23.59 10.59 -0.30
C ARG A 66 24.79 10.11 0.50
N PHE A 67 24.70 10.07 1.83
CA PHE A 67 25.77 9.55 2.67
C PHE A 67 26.04 8.07 2.39
N TYR A 68 24.99 7.25 2.29
CA TYR A 68 25.13 5.83 1.99
C TYR A 68 25.72 5.58 0.59
N ALA A 69 25.36 6.37 -0.42
CA ALA A 69 25.84 6.23 -1.79
C ALA A 69 27.35 6.49 -1.90
N HIS A 70 27.87 7.45 -1.14
CA HIS A 70 29.30 7.83 -1.14
C HIS A 70 30.16 7.03 -0.17
N ASP A 71 29.55 6.33 0.79
CA ASP A 71 30.26 5.45 1.71
C ASP A 71 30.70 4.16 0.99
N PRO A 72 31.90 3.59 1.24
CA PRO A 72 32.32 2.34 0.65
C PRO A 72 31.32 1.20 0.87
N TRP A 73 31.36 0.21 -0.02
CA TRP A 73 30.61 -1.03 0.22
C TRP A 73 31.14 -1.71 1.48
N GLN A 74 30.23 -2.00 2.39
CA GLN A 74 30.54 -2.68 3.65
C GLN A 74 29.45 -3.67 4.00
N PHE A 75 29.77 -4.56 4.93
CA PHE A 75 28.82 -5.51 5.50
C PHE A 75 28.47 -5.10 6.93
N PRO A 76 27.18 -5.12 7.33
CA PRO A 76 26.00 -5.49 6.54
C PRO A 76 25.66 -4.51 5.41
N LEU A 77 24.92 -4.99 4.39
CA LEU A 77 24.77 -4.27 3.11
C LEU A 77 24.13 -2.88 3.22
N LEU A 78 23.26 -2.66 4.21
CA LEU A 78 22.59 -1.36 4.40
C LEU A 78 23.30 -0.47 5.40
N LYS A 79 24.47 -0.85 5.92
CA LYS A 79 25.20 -0.05 6.89
C LYS A 79 25.88 1.14 6.20
N THR A 80 25.76 2.30 6.82
CA THR A 80 26.64 3.44 6.55
C THR A 80 27.35 3.90 7.81
N THR A 81 28.64 4.19 7.71
CA THR A 81 29.51 4.71 8.77
C THR A 81 29.72 6.23 8.65
N SER A 82 29.31 6.83 7.54
CA SER A 82 29.31 8.27 7.31
C SER A 82 28.30 9.01 8.18
N LEU A 83 27.30 8.31 8.70
CA LEU A 83 26.31 8.82 9.65
C LEU A 83 26.45 8.10 10.98
N ASN A 84 26.29 8.84 12.09
CA ASN A 84 26.44 8.31 13.46
C ASN A 84 27.80 7.64 13.71
N HIS A 85 28.89 8.27 13.24
CA HIS A 85 30.26 7.77 13.41
C HIS A 85 30.64 7.70 14.91
N PRO A 86 31.33 6.64 15.38
CA PRO A 86 31.90 5.52 14.62
C PRO A 86 30.95 4.30 14.45
N GLU A 87 29.84 4.26 15.18
CA GLU A 87 28.97 3.08 15.23
C GLU A 87 28.28 2.80 13.88
N GLY A 88 27.95 3.86 13.15
CA GLY A 88 27.19 3.81 11.91
C GLY A 88 25.68 3.68 12.14
N ILE A 89 24.92 3.64 11.06
CA ILE A 89 23.48 3.38 11.06
C ILE A 89 23.05 2.64 9.80
N SER A 90 21.93 1.91 9.85
CA SER A 90 21.32 1.35 8.64
C SER A 90 20.47 2.40 7.94
N ILE A 91 20.61 2.52 6.62
CA ILE A 91 19.75 3.40 5.79
C ILE A 91 18.27 3.02 5.95
N ALA A 92 17.96 1.77 6.26
CA ALA A 92 16.58 1.33 6.44
C ALA A 92 15.85 2.04 7.59
N LEU A 93 16.59 2.59 8.57
CA LEU A 93 16.03 3.42 9.65
C LEU A 93 15.81 4.88 9.26
N MET A 94 16.35 5.30 8.12
CA MET A 94 16.24 6.66 7.60
C MET A 94 15.24 6.74 6.45
N ASP A 95 14.33 5.77 6.35
CA ASP A 95 13.32 5.68 5.29
C ASP A 95 13.94 5.66 3.87
N GLY A 96 15.18 5.19 3.73
CA GLY A 96 15.97 5.29 2.49
C GLY A 96 15.67 4.25 1.40
N ILE A 97 14.60 3.45 1.52
CA ILE A 97 14.16 2.45 0.53
C ILE A 97 15.31 1.52 0.07
N PRO A 98 15.68 0.52 0.89
CA PRO A 98 16.84 -0.34 0.66
C PRO A 98 16.99 -0.94 -0.75
N ILE A 99 15.91 -1.39 -1.39
CA ILE A 99 15.97 -2.00 -2.73
C ILE A 99 16.41 -1.00 -3.79
N ALA A 100 15.89 0.23 -3.73
CA ALA A 100 16.25 1.28 -4.66
C ALA A 100 17.67 1.77 -4.37
N ALA A 101 18.01 1.96 -3.10
CA ALA A 101 19.35 2.39 -2.72
C ALA A 101 20.43 1.38 -3.11
N LEU A 102 20.21 0.08 -2.89
CA LEU A 102 21.15 -0.97 -3.32
C LEU A 102 21.31 -0.97 -4.85
N PHE A 103 20.20 -0.87 -5.58
CA PHE A 103 20.20 -0.82 -7.04
C PHE A 103 20.97 0.39 -7.57
N PHE A 104 20.68 1.59 -7.08
CA PHE A 104 21.33 2.81 -7.54
C PHE A 104 22.78 2.92 -7.07
N LYS A 105 23.12 2.46 -5.87
CA LYS A 105 24.52 2.44 -5.41
C LYS A 105 25.36 1.51 -6.27
N ALA A 106 24.81 0.34 -6.65
CA ALA A 106 25.49 -0.57 -7.57
C ALA A 106 25.68 0.08 -8.94
N LEU A 107 24.66 0.76 -9.45
CA LEU A 107 24.72 1.43 -10.74
C LEU A 107 25.72 2.61 -10.75
N MET A 108 25.77 3.41 -9.69
CA MET A 108 26.76 4.47 -9.51
C MET A 108 28.19 3.91 -9.38
N SER A 109 28.35 2.76 -8.71
CA SER A 109 29.67 2.08 -8.62
C SER A 109 30.14 1.56 -9.99
N MET A 110 29.22 1.09 -10.83
CA MET A 110 29.52 0.58 -12.17
C MET A 110 29.71 1.69 -13.21
N PHE A 111 29.01 2.82 -13.06
CA PHE A 111 29.04 3.95 -13.99
C PHE A 111 29.19 5.29 -13.24
N PRO A 112 30.39 5.59 -12.68
CA PRO A 112 30.58 6.77 -11.83
C PRO A 112 30.25 8.09 -12.52
N ASN A 113 30.50 8.20 -13.83
CA ASN A 113 30.29 9.44 -14.59
C ASN A 113 28.87 9.57 -15.17
N ALA A 114 27.98 8.60 -14.93
CA ALA A 114 26.62 8.61 -15.47
C ALA A 114 25.60 9.34 -14.56
N PHE A 115 25.97 9.63 -13.31
CA PHE A 115 25.11 10.25 -12.31
C PHE A 115 25.72 11.56 -11.85
N ALA A 116 24.89 12.58 -11.66
CA ALA A 116 25.31 13.82 -11.01
C ALA A 116 25.52 13.58 -9.51
N ASP A 117 26.42 14.32 -8.87
CA ASP A 117 26.75 14.19 -7.44
C ASP A 117 25.52 14.34 -6.53
N HIS A 118 24.55 15.17 -6.95
CA HIS A 118 23.33 15.45 -6.21
C HIS A 118 22.18 14.48 -6.52
N PHE A 119 22.41 13.43 -7.31
CA PHE A 119 21.40 12.46 -7.74
C PHE A 119 20.66 11.80 -6.58
N HIS A 120 19.34 11.68 -6.72
CA HIS A 120 18.48 10.87 -5.87
C HIS A 120 17.31 10.31 -6.69
N PHE A 121 16.77 9.16 -6.25
CA PHE A 121 15.79 8.40 -7.03
C PHE A 121 14.33 8.59 -6.56
N PHE A 122 14.08 9.44 -5.56
CA PHE A 122 12.76 9.50 -4.90
C PHE A 122 11.65 9.95 -5.86
N GLY A 123 11.94 10.83 -6.82
CA GLY A 123 10.99 11.21 -7.88
C GLY A 123 10.54 10.01 -8.72
N TRP A 124 11.49 9.18 -9.17
CA TRP A 124 11.20 7.93 -9.89
C TRP A 124 10.44 6.93 -9.03
N TRP A 125 10.79 6.83 -7.74
CA TRP A 125 10.10 5.95 -6.81
C TRP A 125 8.62 6.33 -6.63
N ILE A 126 8.32 7.62 -6.43
CA ILE A 126 6.94 8.12 -6.30
C ILE A 126 6.15 7.82 -7.59
N GLY A 127 6.75 7.98 -8.77
CA GLY A 127 6.11 7.58 -10.02
C GLY A 127 5.83 6.06 -10.07
N LEU A 128 6.81 5.25 -9.68
CA LEU A 128 6.67 3.79 -9.62
C LEU A 128 5.54 3.34 -8.69
N VAL A 129 5.35 4.02 -7.55
CA VAL A 129 4.27 3.71 -6.59
C VAL A 129 2.91 3.67 -7.28
N PHE A 130 2.54 4.68 -8.07
CA PHE A 130 1.22 4.74 -8.69
C PHE A 130 1.03 3.68 -9.80
N VAL A 131 2.08 3.38 -10.55
CA VAL A 131 2.06 2.29 -11.54
C VAL A 131 1.88 0.93 -10.85
N MET A 132 2.66 0.69 -9.79
CA MET A 132 2.55 -0.55 -8.99
C MET A 132 1.19 -0.66 -8.30
N GLN A 133 0.62 0.45 -7.85
CA GLN A 133 -0.72 0.49 -7.25
C GLN A 133 -1.80 0.06 -8.26
N ALA A 134 -1.74 0.55 -9.51
CA ALA A 134 -2.64 0.13 -10.58
C ALA A 134 -2.48 -1.36 -10.94
N LEU A 135 -1.24 -1.85 -11.00
CA LEU A 135 -0.92 -3.26 -11.24
C LEU A 135 -1.44 -4.17 -10.12
N ALA A 136 -1.24 -3.77 -8.86
CA ALA A 136 -1.67 -4.55 -7.70
C ALA A 136 -3.19 -4.60 -7.57
N ALA A 137 -3.88 -3.49 -7.85
CA ALA A 137 -5.34 -3.46 -7.92
C ALA A 137 -5.87 -4.41 -8.99
N THR A 138 -5.24 -4.42 -10.17
CA THR A 138 -5.54 -5.36 -11.26
C THR A 138 -5.28 -6.80 -10.87
N ALA A 139 -4.16 -7.08 -10.20
CA ALA A 139 -3.84 -8.42 -9.71
C ALA A 139 -4.90 -8.92 -8.71
N LEU A 140 -5.29 -8.09 -7.74
CA LEU A 140 -6.26 -8.45 -6.72
C LEU A 140 -7.67 -8.64 -7.29
N ILE A 141 -8.17 -7.73 -8.12
CA ILE A 141 -9.53 -7.84 -8.69
C ILE A 141 -9.67 -9.09 -9.59
N ARG A 142 -8.60 -9.44 -10.32
CA ARG A 142 -8.54 -10.67 -11.12
C ARG A 142 -8.46 -11.91 -10.23
N ALA A 143 -7.65 -11.89 -9.16
CA ALA A 143 -7.59 -12.96 -8.17
C ALA A 143 -8.96 -13.20 -7.51
N LEU A 144 -9.79 -12.17 -7.35
CA LEU A 144 -11.17 -12.24 -6.85
C LEU A 144 -12.20 -12.71 -7.91
N GLY A 145 -11.77 -12.86 -9.17
CA GLY A 145 -12.50 -13.51 -10.25
C GLY A 145 -13.16 -12.57 -11.25
N ILE A 146 -12.88 -11.27 -11.13
CA ILE A 146 -13.39 -10.26 -12.04
C ILE A 146 -12.35 -10.04 -13.13
N LYS A 147 -12.68 -10.49 -14.36
CA LYS A 147 -11.76 -10.43 -15.52
C LYS A 147 -12.13 -9.39 -16.55
N HIS A 148 -13.33 -8.81 -16.49
CA HIS A 148 -13.81 -7.85 -17.48
C HIS A 148 -13.25 -6.46 -17.28
N TRP A 149 -13.11 -5.70 -18.37
CA TRP A 149 -12.45 -4.39 -18.39
C TRP A 149 -13.06 -3.40 -17.38
N PHE A 150 -14.40 -3.36 -17.27
CA PHE A 150 -15.09 -2.41 -16.40
C PHE A 150 -14.72 -2.59 -14.92
N GLY A 151 -14.65 -3.83 -14.45
CA GLY A 151 -14.33 -4.10 -13.05
C GLY A 151 -12.87 -3.78 -12.73
N GLN A 152 -11.97 -3.99 -13.71
CA GLN A 152 -10.58 -3.60 -13.59
C GLN A 152 -10.43 -2.07 -13.56
N LEU A 153 -11.14 -1.35 -14.45
CA LEU A 153 -11.14 0.11 -14.48
C LEU A 153 -11.62 0.71 -13.15
N ILE A 154 -12.72 0.18 -12.59
CA ILE A 154 -13.21 0.64 -11.28
C ILE A 154 -12.18 0.35 -10.18
N ALA A 155 -11.63 -0.86 -10.12
CA ALA A 155 -10.64 -1.21 -9.10
C ALA A 155 -9.36 -0.36 -9.18
N ILE A 156 -8.82 -0.16 -10.39
CA ILE A 156 -7.65 0.69 -10.62
C ILE A 156 -7.96 2.13 -10.23
N GLY A 157 -9.09 2.68 -10.70
CA GLY A 157 -9.50 4.06 -10.41
C GLY A 157 -9.58 4.35 -8.91
N PHE A 158 -10.22 3.48 -8.14
CA PHE A 158 -10.28 3.64 -6.68
C PHE A 158 -8.90 3.46 -6.01
N ALA A 159 -8.08 2.52 -6.48
CA ALA A 159 -6.78 2.24 -5.88
C ALA A 159 -5.76 3.36 -6.09
N ILE A 160 -5.75 4.01 -7.26
CA ILE A 160 -4.83 5.14 -7.56
C ILE A 160 -5.33 6.47 -6.98
N THR A 161 -6.64 6.60 -6.71
CA THR A 161 -7.23 7.78 -6.04
C THR A 161 -7.51 7.53 -4.55
N TRP A 162 -6.75 6.61 -3.96
CA TRP A 162 -6.91 6.22 -2.57
C TRP A 162 -6.45 7.34 -1.63
N PRO A 163 -7.32 7.94 -0.77
CA PRO A 163 -6.95 9.14 -0.01
C PRO A 163 -5.74 8.93 0.91
N VAL A 164 -5.67 7.74 1.53
CA VAL A 164 -4.61 7.32 2.44
C VAL A 164 -3.24 7.31 1.74
N LEU A 165 -3.20 7.00 0.44
CA LEU A 165 -1.98 7.00 -0.37
C LEU A 165 -1.47 8.43 -0.58
N HIS A 166 -2.36 9.36 -0.94
CA HIS A 166 -2.00 10.76 -1.20
C HIS A 166 -1.59 11.53 0.06
N ALA A 167 -2.19 11.20 1.21
CA ALA A 167 -1.83 11.81 2.49
C ALA A 167 -0.38 11.51 2.93
N ARG A 168 0.31 10.56 2.29
CA ARG A 168 1.68 10.14 2.60
C ARG A 168 2.68 10.49 1.52
N TYR A 169 2.33 11.49 0.70
CA TYR A 169 3.14 11.94 -0.43
C TYR A 169 4.62 12.22 -0.08
N HIS A 170 4.89 12.67 1.14
CA HIS A 170 6.24 12.96 1.63
C HIS A 170 6.95 11.80 2.33
N HIS A 171 6.33 10.62 2.39
CA HIS A 171 6.91 9.38 2.93
C HIS A 171 6.98 8.31 1.83
N PRO A 172 7.90 8.44 0.84
CA PRO A 172 7.83 7.68 -0.41
C PRO A 172 7.91 6.16 -0.21
N ALA A 173 8.64 5.71 0.81
CA ALA A 173 8.73 4.29 1.16
C ALA A 173 7.36 3.71 1.54
N LEU A 174 6.64 4.39 2.43
CA LEU A 174 5.34 3.98 2.95
C LEU A 174 4.18 4.16 1.96
N MET A 175 4.37 4.96 0.91
CA MET A 175 3.40 5.05 -0.18
C MET A 175 3.26 3.73 -0.96
N MET A 176 4.20 2.78 -0.87
CA MET A 176 4.17 1.51 -1.62
C MET A 176 3.12 0.50 -1.08
N GLN A 177 1.88 0.96 -0.86
CA GLN A 177 0.75 0.16 -0.39
C GLN A 177 0.31 -0.93 -1.38
N SER A 178 0.81 -0.89 -2.62
CA SER A 178 0.65 -1.93 -3.62
C SER A 178 1.09 -3.32 -3.10
N VAL A 179 2.07 -3.36 -2.20
CA VAL A 179 2.54 -4.57 -1.51
C VAL A 179 1.40 -5.28 -0.76
N ILE A 180 0.52 -4.51 -0.10
CA ILE A 180 -0.64 -5.04 0.63
C ILE A 180 -1.63 -5.66 -0.36
N LEU A 181 -1.88 -4.99 -1.49
CA LEU A 181 -2.78 -5.49 -2.53
C LEU A 181 -2.23 -6.76 -3.20
N PHE A 182 -0.93 -6.85 -3.45
CA PHE A 182 -0.31 -8.08 -3.94
C PHE A 182 -0.40 -9.22 -2.93
N ALA A 183 -0.20 -8.96 -1.63
CA ALA A 183 -0.36 -9.97 -0.59
C ALA A 183 -1.80 -10.52 -0.57
N LEU A 184 -2.80 -9.64 -0.65
CA LEU A 184 -4.19 -10.05 -0.78
C LEU A 184 -4.46 -10.81 -2.09
N ALA A 185 -3.83 -10.41 -3.20
CA ALA A 185 -3.99 -11.11 -4.48
C ALA A 185 -3.45 -12.54 -4.39
N LEU A 186 -2.27 -12.75 -3.81
CA LEU A 186 -1.68 -14.07 -3.57
C LEU A 186 -2.57 -14.92 -2.66
N TYR A 187 -3.08 -14.33 -1.57
CA TYR A 187 -4.03 -14.99 -0.68
C TYR A 187 -5.22 -15.56 -1.48
N PHE A 188 -5.90 -14.73 -2.29
CA PHE A 188 -7.07 -15.18 -3.04
C PHE A 188 -6.74 -16.10 -4.22
N LEU A 189 -5.57 -15.97 -4.86
CA LEU A 189 -5.10 -16.91 -5.89
C LEU A 189 -4.98 -18.33 -5.31
N GLY A 190 -4.43 -18.46 -4.10
CA GLY A 190 -4.33 -19.75 -3.42
C GLY A 190 -5.66 -20.25 -2.90
N GLN A 191 -6.46 -19.40 -2.25
CA GLN A 191 -7.75 -19.80 -1.68
C GLN A 191 -8.80 -20.22 -2.73
N ARG A 192 -8.66 -19.74 -3.96
CA ARG A 192 -9.52 -20.15 -5.07
C ARG A 192 -8.92 -21.26 -5.92
N HIS A 193 -7.81 -21.86 -5.47
CA HIS A 193 -7.09 -22.93 -6.16
C HIS A 193 -6.68 -22.57 -7.59
N ILE A 194 -6.49 -21.28 -7.87
CA ILE A 194 -5.98 -20.81 -9.17
C ILE A 194 -4.50 -21.18 -9.27
N TRP A 195 -3.75 -20.97 -8.18
CA TRP A 195 -2.38 -21.40 -8.02
C TRP A 195 -2.28 -22.45 -6.90
N SER A 196 -1.29 -23.34 -7.01
CA SER A 196 -0.99 -24.29 -5.93
C SER A 196 -0.51 -23.57 -4.68
N SER A 197 -0.82 -24.13 -3.51
CA SER A 197 -0.45 -23.52 -2.23
C SER A 197 1.07 -23.41 -2.06
N GLN A 198 1.86 -24.30 -2.68
CA GLN A 198 3.31 -24.19 -2.68
C GLN A 198 3.79 -22.99 -3.51
N ARG A 199 3.25 -22.81 -4.72
CA ARG A 199 3.59 -21.66 -5.57
C ARG A 199 3.26 -20.36 -4.84
N VAL A 200 2.06 -20.27 -4.26
CA VAL A 200 1.63 -19.09 -3.48
C VAL A 200 2.56 -18.83 -2.30
N SER A 201 2.94 -19.87 -1.56
CA SER A 201 3.86 -19.73 -0.41
C SER A 201 5.24 -19.23 -0.83
N ASN A 202 5.81 -19.80 -1.89
CA ASN A 202 7.10 -19.33 -2.42
C ASN A 202 7.02 -17.87 -2.88
N THR A 203 5.94 -17.48 -3.56
CA THR A 203 5.74 -16.09 -3.98
C THR A 203 5.49 -15.16 -2.80
N PHE A 204 4.83 -15.61 -1.72
CA PHE A 204 4.71 -14.85 -0.48
C PHE A 204 6.07 -14.58 0.16
N ILE A 205 6.95 -15.58 0.25
CA ILE A 205 8.30 -15.39 0.79
C ILE A 205 9.04 -14.31 -0.01
N VAL A 206 9.00 -14.38 -1.35
CA VAL A 206 9.60 -13.35 -2.22
C VAL A 206 8.98 -11.97 -1.97
N LEU A 207 7.65 -11.87 -1.86
CA LEU A 207 6.96 -10.62 -1.58
C LEU A 207 7.34 -10.05 -0.21
N ILE A 208 7.50 -10.91 0.82
CA ILE A 208 7.88 -10.47 2.16
C ILE A 208 9.32 -9.93 2.14
N MET A 209 10.25 -10.61 1.46
CA MET A 209 11.62 -10.11 1.31
C MET A 209 11.66 -8.78 0.55
N LEU A 210 10.89 -8.66 -0.52
CA LEU A 210 10.72 -7.39 -1.24
C LEU A 210 10.12 -6.30 -0.33
N SER A 211 9.17 -6.66 0.53
CA SER A 211 8.55 -5.70 1.45
C SER A 211 9.54 -5.17 2.49
N LEU A 212 10.45 -6.02 2.98
CA LEU A 212 11.52 -5.62 3.90
C LEU A 212 12.56 -4.70 3.25
N THR A 213 12.81 -4.88 1.96
CA THR A 213 13.71 -3.99 1.20
C THR A 213 13.02 -2.74 0.70
N ILE A 214 11.70 -2.65 0.78
CA ILE A 214 10.97 -1.39 0.62
C ILE A 214 10.94 -0.63 1.94
N HIS A 215 10.32 -1.21 2.96
CA HIS A 215 10.22 -0.63 4.29
C HIS A 215 9.75 -1.69 5.32
N PRO A 216 10.40 -1.82 6.50
CA PRO A 216 10.05 -2.82 7.52
C PRO A 216 8.59 -2.80 7.99
N TYR A 217 7.92 -1.64 7.94
CA TYR A 217 6.49 -1.49 8.28
C TYR A 217 5.56 -2.35 7.41
N PHE A 218 6.00 -2.84 6.25
CA PHE A 218 5.20 -3.76 5.44
C PHE A 218 5.23 -5.21 5.93
N LEU A 219 6.20 -5.59 6.77
CA LEU A 219 6.37 -6.96 7.26
C LEU A 219 5.12 -7.49 7.98
N PRO A 220 4.49 -6.75 8.93
CA PRO A 220 3.28 -7.24 9.59
C PRO A 220 2.16 -7.55 8.58
N PHE A 221 1.99 -6.71 7.56
CA PHE A 221 0.94 -6.92 6.55
C PHE A 221 1.22 -8.16 5.70
N THR A 222 2.42 -8.28 5.13
CA THR A 222 2.75 -9.38 4.21
C THR A 222 2.87 -10.71 4.95
N ALA A 223 3.59 -10.74 6.08
CA ALA A 223 3.72 -11.93 6.91
C ALA A 223 2.39 -12.31 7.60
N GLY A 224 1.61 -11.33 8.04
CA GLY A 224 0.29 -11.57 8.63
C GLY A 224 -0.69 -12.19 7.63
N VAL A 225 -0.77 -11.65 6.42
CA VAL A 225 -1.63 -12.22 5.36
C VAL A 225 -1.13 -13.60 4.93
N PHE A 226 0.19 -13.83 4.91
CA PHE A 226 0.76 -15.15 4.65
C PHE A 226 0.40 -16.16 5.77
N ALA A 227 0.53 -15.78 7.04
CA ALA A 227 0.12 -16.62 8.16
C ALA A 227 -1.38 -16.94 8.10
N ALA A 228 -2.22 -15.95 7.82
CA ALA A 228 -3.65 -16.16 7.60
C ALA A 228 -3.93 -17.12 6.44
N PHE A 229 -3.20 -17.01 5.33
CA PHE A 229 -3.28 -17.96 4.22
C PHE A 229 -2.97 -19.39 4.67
N LEU A 230 -1.87 -19.60 5.38
CA LEU A 230 -1.46 -20.93 5.85
C LEU A 230 -2.50 -21.54 6.80
N VAL A 231 -3.02 -20.74 7.75
CA VAL A 231 -4.04 -21.18 8.70
C VAL A 231 -5.34 -21.54 7.98
N ASP A 232 -5.87 -20.65 7.14
CA ASP A 232 -7.11 -20.95 6.42
C ASP A 232 -6.94 -22.13 5.44
N LYS A 233 -5.73 -22.37 4.91
CA LYS A 233 -5.43 -23.58 4.13
C LYS A 233 -5.46 -24.84 4.97
N ALA A 234 -4.90 -24.81 6.17
CA ALA A 234 -5.02 -25.93 7.09
C ALA A 234 -6.47 -26.20 7.50
N LEU A 235 -7.24 -25.14 7.81
CA LEU A 235 -8.67 -25.25 8.13
C LEU A 235 -9.49 -25.80 6.95
N SER A 236 -9.05 -25.55 5.71
CA SER A 236 -9.67 -26.11 4.51
C SER A 236 -9.28 -27.56 4.18
N GLY A 237 -8.45 -28.20 5.02
CA GLY A 237 -8.09 -29.62 4.90
C GLY A 237 -6.65 -29.91 4.41
N GLU A 238 -5.81 -28.90 4.17
CA GLU A 238 -4.39 -29.16 3.92
C GLU A 238 -3.67 -29.56 5.23
N SER A 239 -2.66 -30.43 5.14
CA SER A 239 -1.89 -30.89 6.30
C SER A 239 -1.23 -29.72 7.06
N TRP A 240 -1.45 -29.65 8.38
CA TRP A 240 -0.80 -28.66 9.26
C TRP A 240 0.74 -28.77 9.21
N LEU A 241 1.28 -29.99 9.10
CA LEU A 241 2.72 -30.21 9.00
C LEU A 241 3.32 -29.55 7.74
N LEU A 242 2.58 -29.56 6.63
CA LEU A 242 3.02 -28.88 5.41
C LEU A 242 3.03 -27.36 5.59
N GLN A 243 2.05 -26.80 6.31
CA GLN A 243 2.02 -25.37 6.61
C GLN A 243 3.17 -24.97 7.56
N LEU A 244 3.49 -25.81 8.55
CA LEU A 244 4.66 -25.61 9.41
C LEU A 244 5.98 -25.61 8.63
N LYS A 245 6.15 -26.51 7.65
CA LYS A 245 7.33 -26.50 6.77
C LYS A 245 7.44 -25.21 5.96
N ARG A 246 6.31 -24.69 5.45
CA ARG A 246 6.27 -23.41 4.74
C ARG A 246 6.61 -22.24 5.66
N LEU A 247 6.09 -22.25 6.88
CA LEU A 247 6.40 -21.24 7.90
C LEU A 247 7.87 -21.28 8.33
N ALA A 248 8.44 -22.48 8.50
CA ALA A 248 9.86 -22.66 8.82
C ALA A 248 10.78 -22.20 7.68
N SER A 249 10.41 -22.51 6.42
CA SER A 249 11.11 -22.02 5.24
C SER A 249 11.09 -20.49 5.17
N PHE A 250 9.94 -19.87 5.44
CA PHE A 250 9.83 -18.42 5.58
C PHE A 250 10.74 -17.88 6.70
N GLY A 251 10.69 -18.47 7.90
CA GLY A 251 11.50 -18.03 9.03
C GLY A 251 13.00 -18.09 8.76
N ALA A 252 13.47 -19.16 8.11
CA ALA A 252 14.87 -19.30 7.73
C ALA A 252 15.31 -18.20 6.74
N VAL A 253 14.51 -17.96 5.68
CA VAL A 253 14.81 -16.91 4.70
C VAL A 253 14.77 -15.52 5.35
N LEU A 254 13.79 -15.26 6.23
CA LEU A 254 13.66 -14.00 6.94
C LEU A 254 14.91 -13.70 7.78
N VAL A 255 15.38 -14.66 8.58
CA VAL A 255 16.57 -14.49 9.42
C VAL A 255 17.81 -14.20 8.57
N ILE A 256 18.01 -14.95 7.48
CA ILE A 256 19.12 -14.74 6.55
C ILE A 256 19.05 -13.33 5.96
N THR A 257 17.87 -12.91 5.49
CA THR A 257 17.69 -11.57 4.91
C THR A 257 17.92 -10.47 5.95
N MET A 258 17.42 -10.62 7.18
CA MET A 258 17.65 -9.64 8.25
C MET A 258 19.12 -9.51 8.61
N TRP A 259 19.86 -10.63 8.64
CA TRP A 259 21.30 -10.64 8.87
C TRP A 259 22.07 -9.97 7.72
N LEU A 260 21.78 -10.34 6.47
CA LEU A 260 22.43 -9.75 5.28
C LEU A 260 22.24 -8.24 5.19
N LEU A 261 21.04 -7.76 5.54
CA LEU A 261 20.68 -6.34 5.49
C LEU A 261 21.08 -5.56 6.74
N GLY A 262 21.50 -6.22 7.82
CA GLY A 262 21.95 -5.56 9.06
C GLY A 262 20.83 -5.05 9.94
N TYR A 263 19.69 -5.75 9.98
CA TYR A 263 18.57 -5.41 10.88
C TYR A 263 18.76 -5.93 12.32
N THR A 264 19.88 -6.59 12.65
CA THR A 264 20.08 -7.32 13.92
C THR A 264 20.49 -6.45 15.10
N ASP A 265 21.24 -5.38 14.88
CA ASP A 265 21.96 -4.65 15.95
C ASP A 265 21.21 -3.40 16.43
N GLN A 266 19.91 -3.31 16.14
CA GLN A 266 19.16 -2.07 16.29
C GLN A 266 18.25 -2.09 17.51
N LYS A 267 18.37 -1.06 18.36
CA LYS A 267 17.52 -0.86 19.52
C LYS A 267 16.20 -0.21 19.08
N SER A 268 15.09 -0.90 19.29
CA SER A 268 13.76 -0.31 19.10
C SER A 268 13.55 0.84 20.09
N TYR A 269 12.99 1.94 19.60
CA TYR A 269 12.52 3.03 20.46
C TYR A 269 11.29 2.55 21.24
N LEU A 270 11.31 2.61 22.58
CA LEU A 270 10.32 1.99 23.45
C LEU A 270 9.10 2.88 23.78
N ALA A 271 8.89 4.00 23.06
CA ALA A 271 7.84 4.97 23.37
C ALA A 271 7.09 5.48 22.12
N GLY A 272 5.95 6.15 22.32
CA GLY A 272 5.17 6.80 21.27
C GLY A 272 3.87 6.09 20.86
N PHE A 273 3.57 4.91 21.40
CA PHE A 273 2.34 4.18 21.06
C PHE A 273 1.13 4.77 21.79
N GLY A 274 0.10 5.17 21.03
CA GLY A 274 -1.08 5.85 21.56
C GLY A 274 -0.88 7.32 21.91
N ASP A 275 0.35 7.82 21.81
CA ASP A 275 0.68 9.24 21.98
C ASP A 275 0.36 10.01 20.69
N PHE A 276 0.80 9.49 19.55
CA PHE A 276 0.64 10.10 18.23
C PHE A 276 0.28 9.04 17.18
N PHE A 277 -0.48 9.44 16.14
CA PHE A 277 -0.69 8.64 14.92
C PHE A 277 -1.49 7.33 15.07
N TYR A 278 -2.39 7.26 16.04
CA TYR A 278 -3.39 6.21 16.16
C TYR A 278 -4.62 6.46 15.27
N LEU A 279 -5.43 5.43 15.07
CA LEU A 279 -6.71 5.53 14.36
C LEU A 279 -7.77 6.16 15.27
N ASN A 280 -8.29 7.33 14.88
CA ASN A 280 -9.54 7.82 15.45
C ASN A 280 -10.71 7.09 14.78
N LEU A 281 -11.70 6.64 15.54
CA LEU A 281 -12.87 5.94 14.98
C LEU A 281 -13.66 6.79 13.96
N ARG A 282 -13.48 8.10 14.02
CA ARG A 282 -14.06 9.05 13.06
C ARG A 282 -13.31 9.09 11.73
N ASP A 283 -12.01 8.77 11.69
CA ASP A 283 -11.15 8.96 10.52
C ASP A 283 -11.63 8.26 9.24
N PRO A 284 -12.15 7.02 9.27
CA PRO A 284 -12.67 6.38 8.05
C PRO A 284 -13.80 7.14 7.37
N PHE A 285 -14.54 7.95 8.14
CA PHE A 285 -15.71 8.70 7.69
C PHE A 285 -15.46 10.20 7.56
N CYS A 286 -14.28 10.68 7.95
CA CYS A 286 -13.97 12.09 8.01
C CYS A 286 -12.72 12.43 7.20
N GLY A 287 -12.94 13.13 6.10
CA GLY A 287 -11.89 13.63 5.24
C GLY A 287 -11.43 15.04 5.61
N GLY A 288 -10.26 15.39 5.09
CA GLY A 288 -9.88 16.77 4.72
C GLY A 288 -10.11 16.98 3.23
N SER A 289 -11.20 16.46 2.67
CA SER A 289 -11.46 16.30 1.23
C SER A 289 -12.72 17.06 0.82
N ARG A 290 -12.90 17.34 -0.48
CA ARG A 290 -13.87 18.34 -1.00
C ARG A 290 -15.31 18.21 -0.47
N TYR A 291 -15.80 17.00 -0.27
CA TYR A 291 -17.21 16.79 0.09
C TYR A 291 -17.43 16.44 1.55
N ILE A 292 -16.44 15.88 2.23
CA ILE A 292 -16.54 15.48 3.63
C ILE A 292 -15.38 16.15 4.37
N HIS A 293 -15.71 17.23 5.06
CA HIS A 293 -14.80 18.05 5.86
C HIS A 293 -15.24 18.04 7.32
N CYS A 294 -14.44 17.46 8.21
CA CYS A 294 -14.82 17.31 9.63
C CYS A 294 -14.05 18.23 10.60
N GLY A 295 -13.83 19.50 10.25
CA GLY A 295 -13.40 20.55 11.19
C GLY A 295 -12.46 21.62 10.62
N ILE A 296 -12.24 22.69 11.41
CA ILE A 296 -11.25 23.75 11.18
C ILE A 296 -9.96 23.37 11.93
N ALA A 297 -8.81 23.56 11.26
CA ALA A 297 -7.45 23.54 11.79
C ALA A 297 -7.35 24.10 13.24
N PRO A 298 -6.60 23.44 14.15
CA PRO A 298 -5.20 23.13 13.90
C PRO A 298 -4.82 21.63 13.93
N VAL A 299 -5.77 20.68 13.98
CA VAL A 299 -5.45 19.25 14.24
C VAL A 299 -5.52 18.33 13.01
N PHE A 300 -6.22 18.73 11.95
CA PHE A 300 -6.22 18.02 10.65
C PHE A 300 -5.26 18.65 9.61
N THR A 301 -4.52 19.67 10.03
CA THR A 301 -3.60 20.47 9.20
C THR A 301 -2.21 20.51 9.82
N PHE A 302 -1.43 19.47 9.60
CA PHE A 302 -0.17 19.61 8.88
C PHE A 302 -0.17 18.46 7.85
N PRO A 303 0.62 18.50 6.77
CA PRO A 303 0.54 17.50 5.69
C PRO A 303 0.85 16.03 6.09
N TYR A 304 0.89 15.70 7.39
CA TYR A 304 1.64 14.58 7.96
C TYR A 304 0.91 13.85 9.12
N TYR A 305 -0.43 13.81 9.15
CA TYR A 305 -1.11 12.96 10.15
C TYR A 305 -1.02 11.49 9.74
N GLU A 306 -0.05 10.76 10.29
CA GLU A 306 0.17 9.34 9.99
C GLU A 306 -0.98 8.41 10.39
N GLY A 307 -1.90 8.87 11.25
CA GLY A 307 -3.13 8.17 11.60
C GLY A 307 -4.25 8.32 10.55
N PHE A 308 -4.06 9.13 9.49
CA PHE A 308 -5.10 9.41 8.50
C PHE A 308 -5.52 8.16 7.72
N ASN A 309 -6.84 7.89 7.72
CA ASN A 309 -7.45 6.66 7.23
C ASN A 309 -8.82 6.85 6.54
N TYR A 310 -9.07 8.04 5.98
CA TYR A 310 -10.32 8.34 5.29
C TYR A 310 -10.54 7.45 4.05
N LEU A 311 -11.74 6.88 3.94
CA LEU A 311 -12.11 5.93 2.89
C LEU A 311 -12.44 6.59 1.54
N GLY A 312 -12.82 7.87 1.55
CA GLY A 312 -13.30 8.58 0.36
C GLY A 312 -14.81 8.50 0.15
N ALA A 313 -15.40 9.60 -0.31
CA ALA A 313 -16.85 9.73 -0.46
C ALA A 313 -17.43 8.70 -1.45
N GLY A 314 -16.65 8.34 -2.48
CA GLY A 314 -17.06 7.32 -3.44
C GLY A 314 -17.27 5.96 -2.77
N LEU A 315 -16.29 5.49 -1.99
CA LEU A 315 -16.40 4.21 -1.28
C LEU A 315 -17.50 4.25 -0.21
N LEU A 316 -17.64 5.37 0.51
CA LEU A 316 -18.69 5.54 1.52
C LEU A 316 -20.10 5.38 0.94
N ILE A 317 -20.33 5.83 -0.29
CA ILE A 317 -21.59 5.55 -1.00
C ILE A 317 -21.73 4.07 -1.38
N LEU A 318 -20.65 3.42 -1.84
CA LEU A 318 -20.73 2.02 -2.27
C LEU A 318 -21.03 1.03 -1.14
N ILE A 319 -20.58 1.31 0.10
CA ILE A 319 -20.71 0.40 1.24
C ILE A 319 -22.19 0.04 1.54
N PRO A 320 -23.11 1.00 1.76
CA PRO A 320 -24.52 0.69 1.97
C PRO A 320 -25.16 -0.14 0.85
N PHE A 321 -24.86 0.15 -0.42
CA PHE A 321 -25.40 -0.63 -1.54
C PHE A 321 -24.82 -2.05 -1.59
N ALA A 322 -23.53 -2.21 -1.32
CA ALA A 322 -22.88 -3.51 -1.22
C ALA A 322 -23.54 -4.37 -0.12
N LEU A 323 -23.77 -3.78 1.06
CA LEU A 323 -24.45 -4.41 2.18
C LEU A 323 -25.90 -4.78 1.83
N ALA A 324 -26.69 -3.84 1.33
CA ALA A 324 -28.10 -4.06 1.02
C ALA A 324 -28.31 -5.15 -0.04
N LEU A 325 -27.47 -5.18 -1.08
CA LEU A 325 -27.62 -6.11 -2.20
C LEU A 325 -27.05 -7.50 -1.91
N ASN A 326 -26.05 -7.63 -1.02
CA ASN A 326 -25.27 -8.87 -0.82
C ASN A 326 -25.08 -9.28 0.64
N TRP A 327 -25.87 -8.77 1.58
CA TRP A 327 -25.73 -9.05 3.02
C TRP A 327 -25.54 -10.54 3.35
N LYS A 328 -26.33 -11.43 2.72
CA LYS A 328 -26.25 -12.88 2.95
C LYS A 328 -24.88 -13.47 2.62
N THR A 329 -24.22 -12.96 1.59
CA THR A 329 -22.86 -13.38 1.21
C THR A 329 -21.83 -12.74 2.12
N LEU A 330 -21.98 -11.44 2.40
CA LEU A 330 -21.01 -10.64 3.17
C LEU A 330 -20.92 -11.11 4.63
N LYS A 331 -22.05 -11.39 5.29
CA LYS A 331 -22.08 -11.88 6.68
C LYS A 331 -21.38 -13.23 6.86
N ASN A 332 -21.22 -14.00 5.79
CA ASN A 332 -20.56 -15.32 5.81
C ASN A 332 -19.06 -15.24 5.47
N LEU A 333 -18.54 -14.08 5.05
CA LEU A 333 -17.11 -13.92 4.74
C LEU A 333 -16.21 -14.22 5.93
N PRO A 334 -16.52 -13.77 7.17
CA PRO A 334 -15.69 -14.10 8.34
C PRO A 334 -15.58 -15.59 8.61
N ARG A 335 -16.65 -16.36 8.35
CA ARG A 335 -16.62 -17.82 8.49
C ARG A 335 -15.85 -18.49 7.35
N LYS A 336 -15.90 -17.92 6.15
CA LYS A 336 -15.23 -18.47 4.96
C LYS A 336 -13.72 -18.22 4.96
N PHE A 337 -13.29 -17.07 5.48
CA PHE A 337 -11.90 -16.62 5.53
C PHE A 337 -11.56 -16.24 6.98
N SER A 338 -11.62 -17.23 7.86
CA SER A 338 -11.54 -17.06 9.31
C SER A 338 -10.26 -16.38 9.77
N ALA A 339 -9.10 -16.87 9.34
CA ALA A 339 -7.82 -16.36 9.76
C ALA A 339 -7.57 -14.96 9.19
N LEU A 340 -7.95 -14.71 7.92
CA LEU A 340 -7.84 -13.37 7.34
C LEU A 340 -8.75 -12.36 8.06
N SER A 341 -9.95 -12.78 8.46
CA SER A 341 -10.90 -11.92 9.18
C SER A 341 -10.45 -11.65 10.61
N LEU A 342 -9.86 -12.64 11.27
CA LEU A 342 -9.23 -12.48 12.58
C LEU A 342 -8.02 -11.54 12.51
N LEU A 343 -7.19 -11.67 11.48
CA LEU A 343 -6.08 -10.75 11.23
C LEU A 343 -6.57 -9.31 11.02
N ALA A 344 -7.60 -9.12 10.19
CA ALA A 344 -8.19 -7.81 9.95
C ALA A 344 -8.76 -7.19 11.24
N LEU A 345 -9.41 -7.99 12.08
CA LEU A 345 -9.88 -7.56 13.40
C LEU A 345 -8.70 -7.19 14.31
N GLY A 346 -7.65 -8.01 14.36
CA GLY A 346 -6.45 -7.73 15.14
C GLY A 346 -5.76 -6.44 14.72
N PHE A 347 -5.65 -6.19 13.41
CA PHE A 347 -5.09 -4.95 12.87
C PHE A 347 -5.97 -3.73 13.13
N PHE A 348 -7.30 -3.88 13.07
CA PHE A 348 -8.21 -2.82 13.48
C PHE A 348 -8.03 -2.46 14.95
N LEU A 349 -8.01 -3.46 15.85
CA LEU A 349 -7.82 -3.24 17.28
C LEU A 349 -6.45 -2.63 17.60
N TYR A 350 -5.39 -3.11 16.94
CA TYR A 350 -4.06 -2.54 17.08
C TYR A 350 -4.04 -1.07 16.61
N ALA A 351 -4.71 -0.76 15.50
CA ALA A 351 -4.75 0.60 14.96
C ALA A 351 -5.40 1.62 15.90
N LEU A 352 -6.38 1.20 16.71
CA LEU A 352 -6.99 2.05 17.75
C LEU A 352 -6.00 2.46 18.85
N SER A 353 -4.89 1.73 19.00
CA SER A 353 -3.90 1.89 20.08
C SER A 353 -4.49 1.68 21.48
N ASN A 354 -3.75 2.07 22.51
CA ASN A 354 -4.21 2.15 23.89
C ASN A 354 -4.96 3.45 24.23
N ASN A 355 -5.12 4.34 23.24
CA ASN A 355 -5.80 5.61 23.34
C ASN A 355 -6.93 5.69 22.30
N VAL A 356 -8.15 5.30 22.68
CA VAL A 356 -9.30 5.16 21.78
C VAL A 356 -10.15 6.43 21.75
N HIS A 357 -10.28 7.02 20.55
CA HIS A 357 -10.98 8.30 20.34
C HIS A 357 -12.14 8.19 19.34
N PHE A 358 -13.13 9.06 19.52
CA PHE A 358 -14.13 9.39 18.50
C PHE A 358 -14.24 10.91 18.35
N GLY A 359 -13.72 11.43 17.25
CA GLY A 359 -13.56 12.87 17.07
C GLY A 359 -12.67 13.45 18.18
N ASN A 360 -13.15 14.47 18.88
CA ASN A 360 -12.42 15.10 19.98
C ASN A 360 -12.64 14.41 21.33
N SER A 361 -13.51 13.39 21.38
CA SER A 361 -13.88 12.71 22.61
C SER A 361 -13.01 11.47 22.83
N VAL A 362 -12.36 11.41 23.99
CA VAL A 362 -11.66 10.22 24.47
C VAL A 362 -12.70 9.21 24.95
N ILE A 363 -12.74 8.03 24.33
CA ILE A 363 -13.63 6.94 24.74
C ILE A 363 -12.97 6.13 25.86
N LYS A 364 -11.70 5.76 25.68
CA LYS A 364 -10.98 4.93 26.63
C LYS A 364 -9.47 5.08 26.48
N VAL A 365 -8.77 5.18 27.60
CA VAL A 365 -7.31 5.08 27.69
C VAL A 365 -6.96 3.94 28.63
N PHE A 366 -5.93 3.17 28.31
CA PHE A 366 -5.43 2.11 29.16
C PHE A 366 -3.92 1.95 29.01
N ASP A 367 -3.28 1.30 29.97
CA ASP A 367 -1.84 1.02 29.90
C ASP A 367 -1.57 -0.23 29.07
N VAL A 368 -0.52 -0.16 28.26
CA VAL A 368 -0.03 -1.31 27.51
C VAL A 368 0.86 -2.16 28.43
N PRO A 369 0.61 -3.47 28.53
CA PRO A 369 1.48 -4.38 29.28
C PRO A 369 2.95 -4.27 28.84
N ILE A 370 3.88 -4.29 29.79
CA ILE A 370 5.33 -4.11 29.54
C ILE A 370 5.85 -5.08 28.47
N TRP A 371 5.36 -6.33 28.45
CA TRP A 371 5.76 -7.33 27.47
C TRP A 371 5.41 -6.98 26.03
N MET A 372 4.52 -6.01 25.79
CA MET A 372 4.17 -5.53 24.44
C MET A 372 5.01 -4.33 23.99
N HIS A 373 5.80 -3.70 24.87
CA HIS A 373 6.51 -2.45 24.57
C HIS A 373 7.50 -2.57 23.40
N TRP A 374 8.12 -3.74 23.21
CA TRP A 374 9.00 -3.98 22.05
C TRP A 374 8.22 -3.90 20.73
N LEU A 375 6.99 -4.41 20.70
CA LEU A 375 6.13 -4.41 19.52
C LEU A 375 5.53 -3.02 19.30
N THR A 376 4.95 -2.44 20.36
CA THR A 376 4.28 -1.15 20.28
C THR A 376 5.25 0.01 20.09
N GLY A 377 6.48 -0.08 20.58
CA GLY A 377 7.53 0.88 20.30
C GLY A 377 8.00 0.83 18.84
N THR A 378 8.25 -0.37 18.30
CA THR A 378 8.65 -0.56 16.90
C THR A 378 7.56 -0.11 15.93
N PHE A 379 6.30 -0.47 16.20
CA PHE A 379 5.15 -0.16 15.37
C PHE A 379 4.23 0.87 16.03
N ARG A 380 4.82 1.99 16.49
CA ARG A 380 4.14 3.04 17.26
C ARG A 380 3.06 3.81 16.49
N ALA A 381 3.25 4.02 15.19
CA ALA A 381 2.26 4.64 14.31
C ALA A 381 1.16 3.62 13.97
N SER A 382 0.37 3.28 14.99
CA SER A 382 -0.56 2.16 14.96
C SER A 382 -1.67 2.35 13.93
N GLY A 383 -2.10 3.59 13.67
CA GLY A 383 -3.17 3.92 12.72
C GLY A 383 -2.92 3.36 11.31
N ARG A 384 -1.65 3.16 10.93
CA ARG A 384 -1.26 2.55 9.66
C ARG A 384 -1.78 1.12 9.48
N PHE A 385 -2.01 0.36 10.56
CA PHE A 385 -2.51 -1.03 10.47
C PHE A 385 -3.93 -1.12 9.90
N PHE A 386 -4.68 -0.02 9.90
CA PHE A 386 -5.99 0.05 9.28
C PHE A 386 -5.95 -0.03 7.74
N TRP A 387 -4.79 0.12 7.09
CA TRP A 387 -4.68 0.03 5.63
C TRP A 387 -5.16 -1.31 5.07
N LEU A 388 -4.80 -2.43 5.72
CA LEU A 388 -5.29 -3.75 5.29
C LEU A 388 -6.82 -3.82 5.36
N VAL A 389 -7.38 -3.31 6.45
CA VAL A 389 -8.83 -3.34 6.72
C VAL A 389 -9.56 -2.49 5.69
N SER A 390 -9.06 -1.29 5.41
CA SER A 390 -9.68 -0.37 4.45
C SER A 390 -9.60 -0.88 3.01
N TYR A 391 -8.51 -1.54 2.60
CA TYR A 391 -8.45 -2.23 1.30
C TYR A 391 -9.38 -3.45 1.23
N LEU A 392 -9.52 -4.23 2.30
CA LEU A 392 -10.51 -5.31 2.36
C LEU A 392 -11.93 -4.78 2.20
N ILE A 393 -12.27 -3.66 2.85
CA ILE A 393 -13.56 -2.98 2.69
C ILE A 393 -13.76 -2.54 1.22
N LEU A 394 -12.78 -1.84 0.65
CA LEU A 394 -12.82 -1.35 -0.74
C LEU A 394 -13.10 -2.49 -1.74
N PHE A 395 -12.25 -3.52 -1.75
CA PHE A 395 -12.35 -4.60 -2.73
C PHE A 395 -13.57 -5.50 -2.48
N THR A 396 -13.99 -5.66 -1.22
CA THR A 396 -15.23 -6.38 -0.90
C THR A 396 -16.45 -5.64 -1.43
N ALA A 397 -16.53 -4.32 -1.24
CA ALA A 397 -17.61 -3.50 -1.78
C ALA A 397 -17.68 -3.60 -3.31
N ILE A 398 -16.55 -3.37 -4.00
CA ILE A 398 -16.44 -3.47 -5.46
C ILE A 398 -16.85 -4.86 -5.96
N VAL A 399 -16.26 -5.93 -5.43
CA VAL A 399 -16.52 -7.29 -5.91
C VAL A 399 -17.96 -7.73 -5.63
N SER A 400 -18.53 -7.34 -4.48
CA SER A 400 -19.91 -7.68 -4.15
C SER A 400 -20.89 -7.04 -5.16
N LEU A 401 -20.68 -5.77 -5.51
CA LEU A 401 -21.51 -5.06 -6.49
C LEU A 401 -21.34 -5.63 -7.90
N LEU A 402 -20.11 -5.94 -8.33
CA LEU A 402 -19.85 -6.55 -9.63
C LEU A 402 -20.45 -7.96 -9.77
N LYS A 403 -20.45 -8.76 -8.68
CA LYS A 403 -21.11 -10.07 -8.68
C LYS A 403 -22.63 -9.96 -8.68
N ALA A 404 -23.19 -9.01 -7.93
CA ALA A 404 -24.62 -8.72 -7.99
C ALA A 404 -25.05 -8.24 -9.39
N HIS A 405 -24.24 -7.39 -10.02
CA HIS A 405 -24.45 -6.93 -11.39
C HIS A 405 -24.60 -8.12 -12.37
N ALA A 406 -23.75 -9.14 -12.30
CA ALA A 406 -23.85 -10.29 -13.20
C ALA A 406 -25.18 -11.08 -13.06
N GLN A 407 -25.77 -11.11 -11.86
CA GLN A 407 -26.91 -12.00 -11.52
C GLN A 407 -28.29 -11.35 -11.68
N ARG A 408 -28.38 -10.05 -11.95
CA ARG A 408 -29.65 -9.29 -11.93
C ARG A 408 -30.19 -9.00 -13.33
N LYS A 409 -31.47 -8.59 -13.40
CA LYS A 409 -32.14 -8.11 -14.64
C LYS A 409 -31.42 -6.89 -15.22
N GLN A 410 -31.54 -6.67 -16.53
CA GLN A 410 -30.78 -5.64 -17.28
C GLN A 410 -30.81 -4.24 -16.65
N TYR A 411 -31.97 -3.76 -16.18
CA TYR A 411 -32.08 -2.43 -15.56
C TYR A 411 -31.26 -2.30 -14.26
N TRP A 412 -31.23 -3.35 -13.43
CA TRP A 412 -30.37 -3.40 -12.24
C TRP A 412 -28.89 -3.44 -12.58
N ARG A 413 -28.52 -4.09 -13.70
CA ARG A 413 -27.13 -4.09 -14.19
C ARG A 413 -26.70 -2.67 -14.54
N LEU A 414 -27.49 -1.98 -15.35
CA LEU A 414 -27.22 -0.59 -15.72
C LEU A 414 -27.13 0.31 -14.47
N PHE A 415 -28.07 0.17 -13.53
CA PHE A 415 -28.04 0.92 -12.28
C PHE A 415 -26.74 0.70 -11.49
N ILE A 416 -26.32 -0.56 -11.29
CA ILE A 416 -25.08 -0.85 -10.54
C ILE A 416 -23.85 -0.32 -11.28
N ALA A 417 -23.78 -0.44 -12.61
CA ALA A 417 -22.67 0.09 -13.40
C ALA A 417 -22.60 1.63 -13.29
N LEU A 418 -23.74 2.32 -13.41
CA LEU A 418 -23.82 3.78 -13.24
C LEU A 418 -23.48 4.21 -11.81
N LEU A 419 -23.97 3.50 -10.80
CA LEU A 419 -23.61 3.74 -9.40
C LEU A 419 -22.10 3.65 -9.19
N MET A 420 -21.45 2.59 -9.67
CA MET A 420 -20.00 2.39 -9.52
C MET A 420 -19.19 3.46 -10.25
N LEU A 421 -19.60 3.82 -11.47
CA LEU A 421 -18.96 4.90 -12.22
C LEU A 421 -19.14 6.26 -11.54
N SER A 422 -20.34 6.54 -11.05
CA SER A 422 -20.66 7.79 -10.35
C SER A 422 -19.90 7.89 -9.03
N ALA A 423 -19.79 6.79 -8.29
CA ALA A 423 -19.00 6.70 -7.08
C ALA A 423 -17.50 6.90 -7.35
N LEU A 424 -16.96 6.37 -8.44
CA LEU A 424 -15.58 6.63 -8.84
C LEU A 424 -15.37 8.11 -9.22
N ILE A 425 -16.29 8.71 -9.97
CA ILE A 425 -16.23 10.15 -10.28
C ILE A 425 -16.28 10.98 -8.99
N LEU A 426 -17.15 10.60 -8.06
CA LEU A 426 -17.24 11.25 -6.75
C LEU A 426 -15.92 11.10 -5.98
N GLN A 427 -15.32 9.91 -5.95
CA GLN A 427 -14.01 9.65 -5.32
C GLN A 427 -12.93 10.59 -5.87
N VAL A 428 -12.82 10.69 -7.20
CA VAL A 428 -11.84 11.56 -7.88
C VAL A 428 -12.08 13.02 -7.51
N LYS A 429 -13.34 13.49 -7.54
CA LYS A 429 -13.69 14.86 -7.17
C LYS A 429 -13.46 15.17 -5.69
N ASP A 430 -13.66 14.18 -4.82
CA ASP A 430 -13.45 14.31 -3.38
C ASP A 430 -11.97 14.48 -3.05
N VAL A 431 -11.11 13.65 -3.67
CA VAL A 431 -9.65 13.68 -3.46
C VAL A 431 -8.96 14.80 -4.26
N LYS A 432 -9.65 15.42 -5.22
CA LYS A 432 -9.10 16.48 -6.09
C LYS A 432 -8.30 17.57 -5.35
N PRO A 433 -8.72 18.12 -4.19
CA PRO A 433 -7.90 19.10 -3.47
C PRO A 433 -6.50 18.59 -3.09
N TRP A 434 -6.37 17.31 -2.77
CA TRP A 434 -5.08 16.66 -2.50
C TRP A 434 -4.25 16.54 -3.78
N LEU A 435 -4.88 16.16 -4.89
CA LEU A 435 -4.22 16.04 -6.19
C LEU A 435 -3.72 17.40 -6.69
N ASP A 436 -4.56 18.43 -6.60
CA ASP A 436 -4.22 19.80 -7.02
C ASP A 436 -3.07 20.36 -6.17
N ARG A 437 -3.04 20.04 -4.87
CA ARG A 437 -1.93 20.37 -3.97
C ARG A 437 -0.64 19.69 -4.38
N ILE A 438 -0.66 18.35 -4.57
CA ILE A 438 0.51 17.57 -5.00
C ILE A 438 1.05 18.12 -6.32
N GLN A 439 0.17 18.42 -7.29
CA GLN A 439 0.57 19.03 -8.57
C GLN A 439 1.23 20.40 -8.39
N THR A 440 0.69 21.22 -7.49
CA THR A 440 1.22 22.56 -7.21
C THR A 440 2.60 22.46 -6.58
N GLU A 441 2.78 21.59 -5.60
CA GLU A 441 4.07 21.35 -4.93
C GLU A 441 5.10 20.73 -5.88
N ALA A 442 4.72 19.73 -6.67
CA ALA A 442 5.60 19.05 -7.61
C ALA A 442 6.13 19.97 -8.73
N ARG A 443 5.39 21.03 -9.09
CA ARG A 443 5.79 22.00 -10.11
C ARG A 443 6.75 23.08 -9.61
N LYS A 444 6.84 23.29 -8.29
CA LYS A 444 7.80 24.24 -7.73
C LYS A 444 9.20 23.67 -7.90
N SER A 445 10.07 24.42 -8.55
CA SER A 445 11.49 24.07 -8.71
C SER A 445 12.17 24.01 -7.34
N SER A 446 13.16 23.12 -7.22
CA SER A 446 14.05 23.14 -6.05
C SER A 446 14.68 24.52 -5.89
N GLN A 447 14.79 24.97 -4.65
CA GLN A 447 15.45 26.21 -4.25
C GLN A 447 16.91 25.96 -3.85
N LEU A 448 17.33 24.69 -3.77
CA LEU A 448 18.71 24.33 -3.46
C LEU A 448 19.58 24.51 -4.72
N ASP A 449 20.56 25.41 -4.64
CA ASP A 449 21.54 25.63 -5.70
C ASP A 449 22.74 24.69 -5.51
N PHE A 450 22.78 23.62 -6.30
CA PHE A 450 23.91 22.68 -6.33
C PHE A 450 25.01 23.11 -7.31
N SER A 451 24.79 24.14 -8.15
CA SER A 451 25.75 24.60 -9.18
C SER A 451 26.97 25.33 -8.60
N GLY A 452 26.90 25.74 -7.33
CA GLY A 452 28.01 26.30 -6.58
C GLY A 452 28.98 25.25 -6.00
N MET A 453 28.54 24.01 -5.79
CA MET A 453 29.37 22.96 -5.16
C MET A 453 30.34 22.27 -6.14
N GLU A 454 30.01 22.20 -7.43
CA GLU A 454 30.89 21.63 -8.47
C GLU A 454 32.19 22.44 -8.67
N ARG A 455 32.23 23.69 -8.20
CA ARG A 455 33.44 24.56 -8.24
C ARG A 455 34.31 24.46 -6.99
N GLY A 456 33.97 23.58 -6.05
CA GLY A 456 34.68 23.37 -4.79
C GLY A 456 35.75 22.27 -4.81
N HIS A 457 36.28 21.89 -5.98
CA HIS A 457 37.54 21.14 -6.01
C HIS A 457 38.68 22.04 -5.55
N VAL A 458 38.96 21.90 -4.26
CA VAL A 458 40.07 22.45 -3.48
C VAL A 458 41.35 22.45 -4.31
N SER A 459 41.79 23.64 -4.70
CA SER A 459 43.19 23.95 -4.89
C SER A 459 43.86 23.87 -3.52
N SER A 460 44.39 22.69 -3.18
CA SER A 460 45.42 22.51 -2.16
C SER A 460 46.78 22.57 -2.83
#